data_AF-A0A6P7RX01-F1
#
_entry.id   AF-A0A6P7RX01-F1
#
_cell.length_a   1.000
_cell.length_b   1.000
_cell.length_c   1.000
_cell.angle_alpha   90.00
_cell.angle_beta   90.00
_cell.angle_gamma   90.00
#
_symmetry.space_group_name_H-M   'P 1'
#
loop_
_entity.id
_entity.type
_entity.pdbx_description
1 polymer ?
#
loop_
_entity_poly.entity_id
_entity_poly.type
_entity_poly.pdbx_seq_one_letter_code
_entity_poly.pdbx_strand_id
1 'polypeptide(L)'
;MHLAVRLASDRSQSFKGIGGERPGGQGRAPRVCNAGRGLFGPLEAHELNAVDAVLDVNVLGTIRMLQAFLPDMKRRHSGRVLVTASVGGLMGLPFHEVYCASKFALEGLCESLAILLPLFGVHVSLIECGAVHTAFYEKLVGGPGGALERADAQTCHLFAHYLRGYEQALSEAQDPEEVTELFLTAMRAPQPALRYFSTNRFLPLARMRTEDPSGSSYVAAMHREAFSNLQAQENAKAGAQVPGVSGVSDKASSALICLPECAVPRVASELGWSASDKPGQDNSCYQQKI
;
A
#
# COMPACT_ATOMS: atom_id res chain seq x y z
N MET A 1 -3.14 -20.56 -26.03
CA MET A 1 -2.57 -19.28 -25.55
C MET A 1 -2.46 -19.37 -24.03
N HIS A 2 -1.34 -19.88 -23.51
CA HIS A 2 -1.11 -20.03 -22.07
C HIS A 2 0.27 -19.43 -21.78
N LEU A 3 0.30 -18.19 -21.31
CA LEU A 3 1.52 -17.59 -20.78
C LEU A 3 1.51 -17.86 -19.28
N ALA A 4 2.21 -18.91 -18.85
CA ALA A 4 2.41 -19.16 -17.44
C ALA A 4 3.27 -18.01 -16.87
N VAL A 5 2.62 -17.05 -16.22
CA VAL A 5 3.29 -16.13 -15.29
C VAL A 5 3.76 -16.98 -14.12
N ARG A 6 4.94 -17.58 -14.24
CA ARG A 6 5.57 -18.26 -13.10
C ARG A 6 5.99 -17.19 -12.11
N LEU A 7 5.22 -17.07 -11.03
CA LEU A 7 5.55 -16.31 -9.83
C LEU A 7 6.79 -16.97 -9.20
N ALA A 8 7.99 -16.52 -9.62
CA ALA A 8 9.23 -16.99 -8.99
C ALA A 8 9.27 -16.45 -7.56
N SER A 9 9.18 -17.35 -6.58
CA SER A 9 9.23 -17.06 -5.14
C SER A 9 10.52 -17.56 -4.47
N ASP A 10 11.47 -18.11 -5.23
CA ASP A 10 12.70 -18.71 -4.71
C ASP A 10 13.91 -18.51 -5.64
N ARG A 11 15.10 -18.29 -5.04
CA ARG A 11 16.42 -18.15 -5.69
C ARG A 11 16.80 -19.37 -6.53
N SER A 12 16.29 -20.57 -6.20
CA SER A 12 16.71 -21.83 -6.84
C SER A 12 16.12 -22.07 -8.24
N GLN A 13 15.08 -21.33 -8.66
CA GLN A 13 14.33 -21.64 -9.89
C GLN A 13 14.64 -20.75 -11.10
N SER A 14 15.50 -19.74 -10.99
CA SER A 14 15.43 -18.59 -11.91
C SER A 14 16.72 -18.20 -12.62
N PHE A 15 17.56 -19.11 -13.11
CA PHE A 15 18.73 -18.67 -13.91
C PHE A 15 19.09 -19.47 -15.17
N LYS A 16 18.40 -20.57 -15.53
CA LYS A 16 18.83 -21.40 -16.69
C LYS A 16 17.84 -21.64 -17.84
N GLY A 17 16.68 -20.97 -17.92
CA GLY A 17 15.64 -21.39 -18.88
C GLY A 17 14.91 -20.34 -19.73
N ILE A 18 15.15 -19.03 -19.62
CA ILE A 18 14.26 -18.01 -20.23
C ILE A 18 14.77 -17.51 -21.60
N GLY A 19 15.18 -18.45 -22.46
CA GLY A 19 15.74 -18.20 -23.79
C GLY A 19 14.95 -18.82 -24.95
N GLY A 20 13.67 -19.15 -24.77
CA GLY A 20 12.84 -19.71 -25.85
C GLY A 20 12.34 -18.61 -26.79
N GLU A 21 12.81 -18.62 -28.04
CA GLU A 21 12.18 -17.88 -29.14
C GLU A 21 10.79 -18.46 -29.43
N ARG A 22 9.80 -17.59 -29.65
CA ARG A 22 8.52 -18.02 -30.25
C ARG A 22 8.64 -17.92 -31.77
N PRO A 23 8.20 -18.93 -32.53
CA PRO A 23 8.02 -18.77 -33.96
C PRO A 23 6.77 -17.91 -34.22
N GLY A 24 6.91 -16.84 -35.01
CA GLY A 24 5.76 -16.22 -35.70
C GLY A 24 5.17 -14.92 -35.16
N GLY A 25 5.93 -14.07 -34.46
CA GLY A 25 5.45 -12.71 -34.13
C GLY A 25 6.62 -11.78 -33.80
N GLN A 26 6.68 -10.64 -34.49
CA GLN A 26 7.71 -9.61 -34.31
C GLN A 26 7.67 -9.06 -32.86
N GLY A 27 8.60 -9.49 -32.01
CA GLY A 27 8.84 -8.95 -30.67
C GLY A 27 9.14 -10.01 -29.60
N ARG A 28 10.24 -9.85 -28.87
CA ARG A 28 10.52 -10.68 -27.67
C ARG A 28 9.47 -10.39 -26.59
N ALA A 29 9.07 -11.45 -25.87
CA ALA A 29 8.11 -11.34 -24.76
C ALA A 29 8.54 -10.31 -23.70
N PRO A 30 7.59 -9.62 -23.06
CA PRO A 30 7.89 -8.69 -21.97
C PRO A 30 8.63 -9.39 -20.83
N ARG A 31 9.33 -8.61 -20.01
CA ARG A 31 9.94 -9.09 -18.77
C ARG A 31 9.10 -8.63 -17.60
N VAL A 32 8.67 -9.57 -16.77
CA VAL A 32 7.84 -9.31 -15.60
C VAL A 32 8.70 -9.52 -14.35
N CYS A 33 8.97 -8.45 -13.61
CA CYS A 33 9.64 -8.48 -12.33
C CYS A 33 8.57 -8.53 -11.23
N ASN A 34 8.13 -9.75 -10.90
CA ASN A 34 7.06 -9.98 -9.93
C ASN A 34 7.54 -10.51 -8.58
N ALA A 35 8.72 -11.16 -8.53
CA ALA A 35 9.22 -11.77 -7.31
C ALA A 35 9.22 -10.76 -6.16
N GLY A 36 8.61 -11.15 -5.04
CA GLY A 36 8.39 -10.25 -3.92
C GLY A 36 8.19 -10.99 -2.60
N ARG A 37 8.67 -10.39 -1.52
CA ARG A 37 8.45 -10.81 -0.14
C ARG A 37 7.82 -9.68 0.65
N GLY A 38 6.85 -10.05 1.47
CA GLY A 38 6.29 -9.20 2.50
C GLY A 38 7.07 -9.32 3.81
N LEU A 39 6.91 -8.31 4.67
CA LEU A 39 7.30 -8.35 6.07
C LEU A 39 6.32 -7.45 6.83
N PHE A 40 5.77 -7.99 7.92
CA PHE A 40 4.67 -7.39 8.65
C PHE A 40 4.83 -7.58 10.15
N GLY A 41 4.67 -6.51 10.91
CA GLY A 41 4.86 -6.51 12.36
C GLY A 41 5.56 -5.26 12.86
N PRO A 42 5.81 -5.15 14.17
CA PRO A 42 6.61 -4.06 14.73
C PRO A 42 8.02 -4.03 14.12
N LEU A 43 8.57 -2.84 13.90
CA LEU A 43 9.86 -2.70 13.21
C LEU A 43 11.01 -3.27 14.05
N GLU A 44 11.08 -2.90 15.32
CA GLU A 44 12.06 -3.36 16.31
C GLU A 44 11.95 -4.86 16.60
N ALA A 45 10.81 -5.44 16.23
CA ALA A 45 10.58 -6.86 16.29
C ALA A 45 11.24 -7.59 15.10
N HIS A 46 11.55 -6.97 13.97
CA HIS A 46 12.11 -7.72 12.85
C HIS A 46 13.57 -8.17 13.06
N GLU A 47 13.86 -9.44 12.72
CA GLU A 47 15.26 -9.87 12.59
C GLU A 47 15.90 -9.25 11.35
N LEU A 48 17.15 -8.80 11.48
CA LEU A 48 17.88 -8.21 10.37
C LEU A 48 17.96 -9.15 9.16
N ASN A 49 18.07 -10.47 9.37
CA ASN A 49 18.04 -11.45 8.28
C ASN A 49 16.72 -11.42 7.48
N ALA A 50 15.59 -11.16 8.13
CA ALA A 50 14.30 -11.02 7.46
C ALA A 50 14.25 -9.69 6.68
N VAL A 51 14.76 -8.60 7.26
CA VAL A 51 14.88 -7.30 6.60
C VAL A 51 15.74 -7.40 5.33
N ASP A 52 16.94 -7.98 5.46
CA ASP A 52 17.87 -8.19 4.35
C ASP A 52 17.23 -9.01 3.24
N ALA A 53 16.48 -10.07 3.58
CA ALA A 53 15.86 -10.92 2.59
C ALA A 53 14.71 -10.23 1.84
N VAL A 54 13.99 -9.28 2.45
CA VAL A 54 12.99 -8.46 1.74
C VAL A 54 13.68 -7.54 0.74
N LEU A 55 14.71 -6.81 1.17
CA LEU A 55 15.41 -5.87 0.29
C LEU A 55 16.16 -6.60 -0.83
N ASP A 56 16.79 -7.73 -0.52
CA ASP A 56 17.49 -8.53 -1.52
C ASP A 56 16.57 -9.10 -2.60
N VAL A 57 15.38 -9.60 -2.22
CA VAL A 57 14.43 -10.13 -3.20
C VAL A 57 13.74 -9.01 -3.96
N ASN A 58 13.15 -8.05 -3.26
CA ASN A 58 12.29 -7.04 -3.88
C ASN A 58 13.11 -6.04 -4.70
N VAL A 59 14.20 -5.51 -4.13
CA VAL A 59 14.99 -4.42 -4.73
C VAL A 59 16.15 -4.99 -5.54
N LEU A 60 17.07 -5.70 -4.89
CA LEU A 60 18.27 -6.19 -5.58
C LEU A 60 17.93 -7.25 -6.63
N GLY A 61 16.94 -8.10 -6.38
CA GLY A 61 16.42 -9.05 -7.36
C GLY A 61 15.92 -8.35 -8.63
N THR A 62 15.15 -7.28 -8.47
CA THR A 62 14.67 -6.47 -9.61
C THR A 62 15.83 -5.80 -10.34
N ILE A 63 16.80 -5.22 -9.62
CA ILE A 63 18.01 -4.63 -10.23
C ILE A 63 18.78 -5.67 -11.04
N ARG A 64 19.02 -6.87 -10.50
CA ARG A 64 19.73 -7.96 -11.20
C ARG A 64 18.98 -8.38 -12.47
N MET A 65 17.66 -8.47 -12.42
CA MET A 65 16.82 -8.77 -13.60
C MET A 65 16.95 -7.67 -14.66
N LEU A 66 16.85 -6.41 -14.25
CA LEU A 66 17.01 -5.27 -15.17
C LEU A 66 18.41 -5.24 -15.80
N GLN A 67 19.47 -5.43 -15.01
CA GLN A 67 20.85 -5.52 -15.50
C GLN A 67 21.03 -6.64 -16.53
N ALA A 68 20.36 -7.78 -16.34
CA ALA A 68 20.44 -8.91 -17.26
C ALA A 68 19.72 -8.65 -18.61
N PHE A 69 18.55 -8.01 -18.60
CA PHE A 69 17.73 -7.91 -19.82
C PHE A 69 17.84 -6.56 -20.54
N LEU A 70 18.06 -5.45 -19.83
CA LEU A 70 18.09 -4.11 -20.43
C LEU A 70 19.15 -3.94 -21.54
N PRO A 71 20.39 -4.48 -21.43
CA PRO A 71 21.38 -4.32 -22.50
C PRO A 71 20.88 -4.85 -23.85
N ASP A 72 20.20 -6.01 -23.84
CA ASP A 72 19.62 -6.58 -25.04
C ASP A 72 18.42 -5.78 -25.55
N MET A 73 17.54 -5.32 -24.66
CA MET A 73 16.40 -4.47 -25.04
C MET A 73 16.85 -3.17 -25.72
N LYS A 74 17.91 -2.55 -25.17
CA LYS A 74 18.48 -1.32 -25.69
C LYS A 74 19.10 -1.51 -27.07
N ARG A 75 19.89 -2.58 -27.29
CA ARG A 75 20.50 -2.88 -28.60
C ARG A 75 19.48 -3.03 -29.72
N ARG A 76 18.34 -3.67 -29.43
CA ARG A 76 17.28 -3.93 -30.42
C ARG A 76 16.20 -2.84 -30.49
N HIS A 77 16.41 -1.74 -29.77
CA HIS A 77 15.50 -0.60 -29.66
C HIS A 77 14.02 -0.96 -29.39
N SER A 78 13.79 -2.03 -28.63
CA SER A 78 12.44 -2.53 -28.35
C SER A 78 12.40 -3.37 -27.08
N GLY A 79 11.46 -3.07 -26.18
CA GLY A 79 11.29 -3.86 -24.98
C GLY A 79 10.21 -3.34 -24.05
N ARG A 80 9.67 -4.26 -23.23
CA ARG A 80 8.69 -3.95 -22.20
C ARG A 80 9.10 -4.63 -20.91
N VAL A 81 9.19 -3.85 -19.85
CA VAL A 81 9.41 -4.31 -18.49
C VAL A 81 8.17 -3.94 -17.67
N LEU A 82 7.62 -4.93 -16.97
CA LEU A 82 6.50 -4.75 -16.06
C LEU A 82 6.98 -5.13 -14.68
N VAL A 83 6.73 -4.30 -13.69
CA VAL A 83 7.16 -4.50 -12.31
C VAL A 83 5.92 -4.54 -11.42
N THR A 84 5.78 -5.60 -10.61
CA THR A 84 4.69 -5.69 -9.64
C THR A 84 4.97 -4.75 -8.48
N ALA A 85 4.31 -3.59 -8.51
CA ALA A 85 4.40 -2.55 -7.51
C ALA A 85 3.30 -2.73 -6.46
N SER A 86 3.03 -1.70 -5.67
CA SER A 86 2.06 -1.77 -4.58
C SER A 86 1.68 -0.36 -4.17
N VAL A 87 0.45 -0.20 -3.68
CA VAL A 87 0.05 1.02 -2.95
C VAL A 87 1.01 1.35 -1.80
N GLY A 88 1.67 0.35 -1.20
CA GLY A 88 2.72 0.55 -0.19
C GLY A 88 4.03 1.13 -0.73
N GLY A 89 4.20 1.26 -2.05
CA GLY A 89 5.27 2.02 -2.70
C GLY A 89 4.93 3.49 -2.90
N LEU A 90 3.66 3.86 -2.74
CA LEU A 90 3.16 5.22 -2.94
C LEU A 90 2.93 5.95 -1.61
N MET A 91 2.69 5.19 -0.54
CA MET A 91 2.39 5.69 0.81
C MET A 91 2.83 4.69 1.89
N GLY A 92 3.13 5.18 3.10
CA GLY A 92 3.62 4.35 4.21
C GLY A 92 2.49 3.73 5.04
N LEU A 93 2.49 2.42 5.19
CA LEU A 93 1.48 1.71 5.98
C LEU A 93 2.06 1.27 7.34
N PRO A 94 1.33 1.43 8.46
CA PRO A 94 1.79 0.98 9.77
C PRO A 94 2.16 -0.51 9.77
N PHE A 95 3.24 -0.89 10.45
CA PHE A 95 3.72 -2.26 10.58
C PHE A 95 4.18 -2.92 9.27
N HIS A 96 4.32 -2.14 8.19
CA HIS A 96 4.83 -2.57 6.90
C HIS A 96 6.12 -1.82 6.51
N GLU A 97 6.86 -1.28 7.47
CA GLU A 97 7.92 -0.28 7.26
C GLU A 97 8.96 -0.74 6.23
N VAL A 98 9.49 -1.97 6.40
CA VAL A 98 10.49 -2.55 5.49
C VAL A 98 9.89 -2.91 4.14
N TYR A 99 8.67 -3.45 4.12
CA TYR A 99 7.96 -3.77 2.88
C TYR A 99 7.70 -2.52 2.05
N CYS A 100 7.13 -1.47 2.67
CA CYS A 100 6.92 -0.16 2.08
C CYS A 100 8.25 0.42 1.57
N ALA A 101 9.30 0.45 2.39
CA ALA A 101 10.62 0.92 1.95
C ALA A 101 11.10 0.21 0.67
N SER A 102 10.94 -1.11 0.60
CA SER A 102 11.30 -1.88 -0.60
C SER A 102 10.46 -1.53 -1.83
N LYS A 103 9.18 -1.21 -1.66
CA LYS A 103 8.27 -0.83 -2.77
C LYS A 103 8.48 0.62 -3.21
N PHE A 104 8.76 1.54 -2.29
CA PHE A 104 9.21 2.90 -2.62
C PHE A 104 10.53 2.89 -3.41
N ALA A 105 11.45 1.98 -3.08
CA ALA A 105 12.68 1.82 -3.85
C ALA A 105 12.41 1.40 -5.30
N LEU A 106 11.39 0.57 -5.55
CA LEU A 106 10.97 0.21 -6.90
C LEU A 106 10.37 1.39 -7.67
N GLU A 107 9.60 2.26 -7.01
CA GLU A 107 9.09 3.50 -7.61
C GLU A 107 10.25 4.36 -8.12
N GLY A 108 11.20 4.70 -7.24
CA GLY A 108 12.35 5.53 -7.59
C GLY A 108 13.22 4.90 -8.68
N LEU A 109 13.46 3.59 -8.61
CA LEU A 109 14.21 2.84 -9.62
C LEU A 109 13.53 2.88 -10.99
N CYS A 110 12.24 2.59 -11.05
CA CYS A 110 11.51 2.48 -12.30
C CYS A 110 11.21 3.84 -12.91
N GLU A 111 10.87 4.84 -12.11
CA GLU A 111 10.65 6.21 -12.59
C GLU A 111 11.95 6.79 -13.16
N SER A 112 13.09 6.57 -12.51
CA SER A 112 14.40 6.97 -13.03
C SER A 112 14.71 6.33 -14.39
N LEU A 113 14.38 5.04 -14.56
CA LEU A 113 14.56 4.34 -15.82
C LEU A 113 13.57 4.81 -16.90
N ALA A 114 12.34 5.12 -16.52
CA ALA A 114 11.28 5.56 -17.43
C ALA A 114 11.60 6.88 -18.15
N ILE A 115 12.45 7.71 -17.57
CA ILE A 115 12.94 8.96 -18.18
C ILE A 115 13.92 8.65 -19.33
N LEU A 116 14.81 7.66 -19.15
CA LEU A 116 15.89 7.35 -20.10
C LEU A 116 15.48 6.35 -21.20
N LEU A 117 14.76 5.29 -20.83
CA LEU A 117 14.47 4.14 -21.69
C LEU A 117 13.65 4.44 -22.96
N PRO A 118 12.78 5.48 -23.02
CA PRO A 118 12.10 5.85 -24.26
C PRO A 118 13.03 6.16 -25.43
N LEU A 119 14.24 6.69 -25.17
CA LEU A 119 15.27 6.91 -26.20
C LEU A 119 15.76 5.62 -26.86
N PHE A 120 15.50 4.47 -26.22
CA PHE A 120 15.83 3.14 -26.70
C PHE A 120 14.59 2.35 -27.14
N GLY A 121 13.40 2.97 -27.26
CA GLY A 121 12.16 2.23 -27.56
C GLY A 121 11.82 1.16 -26.51
N VAL A 122 12.33 1.32 -25.28
CA VAL A 122 12.07 0.43 -24.15
C VAL A 122 11.13 1.14 -23.17
N HIS A 123 10.12 0.41 -22.71
CA HIS A 123 9.16 0.93 -21.74
C HIS A 123 9.22 0.15 -20.44
N VAL A 124 9.07 0.85 -19.32
CA VAL A 124 8.88 0.27 -17.99
C VAL A 124 7.53 0.74 -17.45
N SER A 125 6.76 -0.20 -16.88
CA SER A 125 5.51 0.11 -16.20
C SER A 125 5.45 -0.60 -14.86
N LEU A 126 4.92 0.10 -13.87
CA LEU A 126 4.58 -0.35 -12.53
C LEU A 126 3.10 -0.73 -12.50
N ILE A 127 2.82 -1.92 -11.99
CA ILE A 127 1.45 -2.40 -11.75
C ILE A 127 1.16 -2.22 -10.27
N GLU A 128 0.47 -1.13 -9.94
CA GLU A 128 0.16 -0.69 -8.58
C GLU A 128 -0.99 -1.51 -8.02
N CYS A 129 -0.63 -2.56 -7.30
CA CYS A 129 -1.59 -3.49 -6.73
C CYS A 129 -2.07 -3.00 -5.35
N GLY A 130 -3.40 -3.06 -5.16
CA GLY A 130 -4.02 -3.10 -3.84
C GLY A 130 -3.85 -4.46 -3.18
N ALA A 131 -4.78 -4.82 -2.28
CA ALA A 131 -4.77 -6.15 -1.71
C ALA A 131 -5.23 -7.21 -2.74
N VAL A 132 -4.56 -8.36 -2.84
CA VAL A 132 -4.86 -9.42 -3.83
C VAL A 132 -4.88 -10.79 -3.17
N HIS A 133 -5.94 -11.59 -3.37
CA HIS A 133 -6.09 -12.93 -2.82
C HIS A 133 -4.98 -13.89 -3.31
N THR A 134 -3.93 -14.01 -2.52
CA THR A 134 -2.78 -14.87 -2.79
C THR A 134 -2.21 -15.40 -1.47
N ALA A 135 -1.41 -16.47 -1.56
CA ALA A 135 -0.62 -16.98 -0.43
C ALA A 135 0.47 -16.01 0.07
N PHE A 136 0.53 -14.78 -0.46
CA PHE A 136 1.41 -13.71 0.04
C PHE A 136 1.04 -13.34 1.48
N TYR A 137 -0.25 -13.30 1.82
CA TYR A 137 -0.74 -12.94 3.16
C TYR A 137 -0.49 -14.02 4.20
N GLU A 138 -0.68 -15.28 3.83
CA GLU A 138 -0.33 -16.43 4.67
C GLU A 138 1.16 -16.47 5.02
N LYS A 139 2.01 -15.86 4.17
CA LYS A 139 3.46 -15.75 4.38
C LYS A 139 3.89 -14.44 5.05
N LEU A 140 3.00 -13.44 5.14
CA LEU A 140 3.20 -12.19 5.87
C LEU A 140 3.02 -12.40 7.38
N VAL A 141 2.03 -13.21 7.76
CA VAL A 141 1.72 -13.53 9.16
C VAL A 141 2.39 -14.85 9.55
N GLY A 142 3.37 -14.81 10.46
CA GLY A 142 3.96 -16.04 11.04
C GLY A 142 5.16 -16.65 10.31
N GLY A 143 5.90 -15.86 9.51
CA GLY A 143 7.23 -16.29 9.03
C GLY A 143 8.21 -16.59 10.17
N PRO A 144 9.20 -17.49 10.00
CA PRO A 144 10.02 -18.00 11.09
C PRO A 144 10.90 -16.91 11.70
N GLY A 145 10.77 -16.69 13.01
CA GLY A 145 11.63 -15.82 13.80
C GLY A 145 10.81 -14.87 14.67
N GLY A 146 10.32 -15.39 15.80
CA GLY A 146 9.41 -14.73 16.73
C GLY A 146 9.86 -13.33 17.16
N ALA A 147 8.88 -12.46 17.49
CA ALA A 147 9.26 -11.08 17.69
C ALA A 147 8.28 -10.13 18.41
N LEU A 148 7.06 -10.53 18.75
CA LEU A 148 6.28 -9.67 19.65
C LEU A 148 7.01 -9.49 21.00
N GLU A 149 7.81 -10.47 21.42
CA GLU A 149 8.65 -10.39 22.62
C GLU A 149 9.70 -9.27 22.57
N ARG A 150 10.12 -8.82 21.38
CA ARG A 150 11.07 -7.71 21.20
C ARG A 150 10.40 -6.34 21.21
N ALA A 151 9.09 -6.29 20.96
CA ALA A 151 8.32 -5.06 21.01
C ALA A 151 7.79 -4.82 22.43
N ASP A 152 7.57 -3.56 22.79
CA ASP A 152 6.94 -3.23 24.06
C ASP A 152 5.44 -3.60 24.06
N ALA A 153 4.84 -3.63 25.25
CA ALA A 153 3.45 -4.05 25.43
C ALA A 153 2.44 -3.14 24.70
N GLN A 154 2.72 -1.83 24.62
CA GLN A 154 1.84 -0.89 23.93
C GLN A 154 1.90 -1.14 22.41
N THR A 155 3.10 -1.32 21.85
CA THR A 155 3.25 -1.64 20.42
C THR A 155 2.61 -2.98 20.06
N CYS A 156 2.76 -4.00 20.91
CA CYS A 156 2.05 -5.27 20.73
C CYS A 156 0.53 -5.12 20.70
N HIS A 157 -0.03 -4.29 21.60
CA HIS A 157 -1.46 -4.01 21.65
C HIS A 157 -1.95 -3.28 20.40
N LEU A 158 -1.21 -2.25 19.94
CA LEU A 158 -1.52 -1.52 18.72
C LEU A 158 -1.44 -2.40 17.48
N PHE A 159 -0.43 -3.28 17.39
CA PHE A 159 -0.30 -4.25 16.31
C PHE A 159 -1.48 -5.22 16.29
N ALA A 160 -1.88 -5.75 17.45
CA ALA A 160 -3.02 -6.64 17.55
C ALA A 160 -4.34 -5.96 17.15
N HIS A 161 -4.50 -4.66 17.41
CA HIS A 161 -5.64 -3.90 16.90
C HIS A 161 -5.58 -3.73 15.38
N TYR A 162 -4.43 -3.28 14.86
CA TYR A 162 -4.23 -3.08 13.44
C TYR A 162 -4.46 -4.37 12.63
N LEU A 163 -3.95 -5.51 13.11
CA LEU A 163 -4.12 -6.80 12.46
C LEU A 163 -5.59 -7.18 12.27
N ARG A 164 -6.48 -6.89 13.24
CA ARG A 164 -7.92 -7.17 13.10
C ARG A 164 -8.57 -6.35 11.99
N GLY A 165 -8.25 -5.05 11.91
CA GLY A 165 -8.74 -4.19 10.83
C GLY A 165 -8.17 -4.61 9.47
N TYR A 166 -6.90 -5.03 9.46
CA TYR A 166 -6.21 -5.54 8.28
C TYR A 166 -6.86 -6.81 7.73
N GLU A 167 -7.17 -7.80 8.58
CA GLU A 167 -7.88 -9.03 8.19
C GLU A 167 -9.25 -8.74 7.56
N GLN A 168 -9.99 -7.77 8.10
CA GLN A 168 -11.24 -7.33 7.50
C GLN A 168 -11.00 -6.69 6.12
N ALA A 169 -10.00 -5.82 5.98
CA ALA A 169 -9.67 -5.22 4.69
C ALA A 169 -9.22 -6.27 3.64
N LEU A 170 -8.56 -7.36 4.07
CA LEU A 170 -8.17 -8.47 3.20
C LEU A 170 -9.37 -9.28 2.67
N SER A 171 -10.52 -9.25 3.37
CA SER A 171 -11.73 -9.89 2.86
C SER A 171 -12.30 -9.20 1.60
N GLU A 172 -11.87 -7.97 1.34
CA GLU A 172 -12.21 -7.18 0.16
C GLU A 172 -11.04 -7.10 -0.84
N ALA A 173 -10.10 -8.06 -0.78
CA ALA A 173 -8.99 -8.14 -1.70
C ALA A 173 -9.47 -8.52 -3.12
N GLN A 174 -8.67 -8.15 -4.10
CA GLN A 174 -8.95 -8.41 -5.51
C GLN A 174 -8.58 -9.85 -5.89
N ASP A 175 -9.23 -10.37 -6.92
CA ASP A 175 -8.85 -11.64 -7.52
C ASP A 175 -7.55 -11.49 -8.35
N PRO A 176 -6.65 -12.50 -8.36
CA PRO A 176 -5.43 -12.49 -9.17
C PRO A 176 -5.68 -12.28 -10.67
N GLU A 177 -6.83 -12.72 -11.17
CA GLU A 177 -7.26 -12.57 -12.55
C GLU A 177 -7.43 -11.09 -12.93
N GLU A 178 -7.99 -10.26 -12.06
CA GLU A 178 -8.13 -8.81 -12.29
C GLU A 178 -6.76 -8.14 -12.47
N VAL A 179 -5.80 -8.50 -11.62
CA VAL A 179 -4.42 -8.01 -11.69
C VAL A 179 -3.76 -8.51 -12.99
N THR A 180 -3.99 -9.75 -13.36
CA THR A 180 -3.45 -10.34 -14.59
C THR A 180 -3.95 -9.60 -15.83
N GLU A 181 -5.22 -9.23 -15.90
CA GLU A 181 -5.77 -8.42 -16.99
C GLU A 181 -5.12 -7.03 -17.06
N LEU A 182 -4.75 -6.45 -15.92
CA LEU A 182 -4.01 -5.18 -15.88
C LEU A 182 -2.59 -5.33 -16.47
N PHE A 183 -1.88 -6.42 -16.17
CA PHE A 183 -0.62 -6.75 -16.83
C PHE A 183 -0.81 -6.86 -18.35
N LEU A 184 -1.84 -7.57 -18.81
CA LEU A 184 -2.12 -7.72 -20.23
C LEU A 184 -2.46 -6.38 -20.91
N THR A 185 -3.17 -5.50 -20.20
CA THR A 185 -3.47 -4.14 -20.66
C THR A 185 -2.19 -3.33 -20.87
N ALA A 186 -1.29 -3.31 -19.88
CA ALA A 186 0.00 -2.63 -20.00
C ALA A 186 0.90 -3.25 -21.10
N MET A 187 0.84 -4.58 -21.28
CA MET A 187 1.56 -5.29 -22.35
C MET A 187 1.10 -4.86 -23.75
N ARG A 188 -0.22 -4.69 -23.93
CA ARG A 188 -0.84 -4.42 -25.24
C ARG A 188 -0.86 -2.93 -25.59
N ALA A 189 -0.71 -2.03 -24.61
CA ALA A 189 -0.75 -0.60 -24.83
C ALA A 189 0.32 -0.14 -25.84
N PRO A 190 -0.01 0.53 -26.95
CA PRO A 190 0.96 0.99 -27.94
C PRO A 190 2.06 1.86 -27.31
N GLN A 191 1.66 2.79 -26.44
CA GLN A 191 2.52 3.61 -25.61
C GLN A 191 2.12 3.39 -24.14
N PRO A 192 2.76 2.44 -23.43
CA PRO A 192 2.37 2.12 -22.08
C PRO A 192 2.75 3.25 -21.11
N ALA A 193 1.86 3.53 -20.15
CA ALA A 193 2.13 4.50 -19.09
C ALA A 193 3.13 3.94 -18.07
N LEU A 194 3.72 4.81 -17.25
CA LEU A 194 4.57 4.37 -16.13
C LEU A 194 3.77 3.63 -15.06
N ARG A 195 2.53 4.02 -14.75
CA ARG A 195 1.75 3.42 -13.66
C ARG A 195 0.38 2.95 -14.15
N TYR A 196 -0.01 1.76 -13.69
CA TYR A 196 -1.33 1.17 -13.88
C TYR A 196 -1.87 0.74 -12.52
N PHE A 197 -3.07 1.17 -12.15
CA PHE A 197 -3.66 0.89 -10.84
C PHE A 197 -4.68 -0.23 -10.92
N SER A 198 -4.56 -1.25 -10.06
CA SER A 198 -5.55 -2.34 -9.97
C SER A 198 -6.83 -1.89 -9.30
N THR A 199 -6.77 -0.84 -8.48
CA THR A 199 -7.92 -0.28 -7.76
C THR A 199 -7.74 1.22 -7.54
N ASN A 200 -8.86 1.94 -7.55
CA ASN A 200 -8.90 3.38 -7.25
C ASN A 200 -9.07 3.67 -5.75
N ARG A 201 -9.27 2.64 -4.91
CA ARG A 201 -9.58 2.78 -3.47
C ARG A 201 -8.58 3.65 -2.71
N PHE A 202 -7.29 3.51 -3.03
CA PHE A 202 -6.21 4.18 -2.32
C PHE A 202 -5.76 5.50 -2.95
N LEU A 203 -6.30 5.86 -4.11
CA LEU A 203 -5.92 7.10 -4.81
C LEU A 203 -6.20 8.37 -4.01
N PRO A 204 -7.32 8.50 -3.26
CA PRO A 204 -7.53 9.69 -2.42
C PRO A 204 -6.43 9.89 -1.36
N LEU A 205 -6.00 8.83 -0.70
CA LEU A 205 -4.91 8.88 0.29
C LEU A 205 -3.56 9.18 -0.36
N ALA A 206 -3.28 8.57 -1.51
CA ALA A 206 -2.06 8.85 -2.26
C ALA A 206 -1.99 10.32 -2.71
N ARG A 207 -3.12 10.90 -3.15
CA ARG A 207 -3.21 12.32 -3.51
C ARG A 207 -3.01 13.23 -2.31
N MET A 208 -3.69 12.96 -1.19
CA MET A 208 -3.52 13.72 0.05
C MET A 208 -2.06 13.78 0.48
N ARG A 209 -1.31 12.67 0.37
CA ARG A 209 0.13 12.63 0.65
C ARG A 209 0.93 13.59 -0.24
N THR A 210 0.59 13.71 -1.52
CA THR A 210 1.31 14.58 -2.46
C THR A 210 0.88 16.04 -2.42
N GLU A 211 -0.37 16.31 -2.04
CA GLU A 211 -0.94 17.66 -1.96
C GLU A 211 -0.50 18.43 -0.72
N ASP A 212 -0.16 17.72 0.37
CA ASP A 212 0.46 18.29 1.57
C ASP A 212 1.94 17.84 1.66
N PRO A 213 2.90 18.68 1.22
CA PRO A 213 4.32 18.34 1.25
C PRO A 213 4.89 18.13 2.66
N SER A 214 4.22 18.61 3.71
CA SER A 214 4.63 18.32 5.09
C SER A 214 4.36 16.87 5.50
N GLY A 215 3.42 16.22 4.82
CA GLY A 215 2.93 14.87 5.13
C GLY A 215 1.95 14.80 6.31
N SER A 216 1.68 15.92 6.99
CA SER A 216 0.87 15.94 8.22
C SER A 216 -0.56 15.45 7.98
N SER A 217 -1.18 15.86 6.88
CA SER A 217 -2.54 15.49 6.51
C SER A 217 -2.67 13.99 6.29
N TYR A 218 -1.72 13.41 5.56
CA TYR A 218 -1.67 11.97 5.31
C TYR A 218 -1.44 11.18 6.61
N VAL A 219 -0.48 11.58 7.44
CA VAL A 219 -0.19 10.90 8.70
C VAL A 219 -1.41 10.93 9.62
N ALA A 220 -2.09 12.07 9.75
CA ALA A 220 -3.29 12.19 10.57
C ALA A 220 -4.46 11.34 10.05
N ALA A 221 -4.66 11.31 8.73
CA ALA A 221 -5.70 10.48 8.10
C ALA A 221 -5.41 8.98 8.26
N MET A 222 -4.18 8.55 7.98
CA MET A 222 -3.76 7.15 8.11
C MET A 222 -3.80 6.68 9.56
N HIS A 223 -3.39 7.53 10.51
CA HIS A 223 -3.52 7.22 11.94
C HIS A 223 -4.97 7.00 12.33
N ARG A 224 -5.88 7.87 11.88
CA ARG A 224 -7.32 7.71 12.14
C ARG A 224 -7.86 6.44 11.50
N GLU A 225 -7.50 6.13 10.27
CA GLU A 225 -7.96 4.92 9.59
C GLU A 225 -7.46 3.65 10.31
N ALA A 226 -6.17 3.60 10.63
CA ALA A 226 -5.52 2.44 11.23
C ALA A 226 -5.89 2.17 12.69
N PHE A 227 -6.23 3.23 13.44
CA PHE A 227 -6.32 3.19 14.90
C PHE A 227 -7.61 3.81 15.46
N SER A 228 -8.56 4.21 14.61
CA SER A 228 -9.89 4.62 15.08
C SER A 228 -10.60 3.47 15.79
N ASN A 229 -11.50 3.81 16.71
CA ASN A 229 -12.21 2.86 17.57
C ASN A 229 -11.34 2.05 18.54
N LEU A 230 -10.01 2.29 18.65
CA LEU A 230 -9.18 1.75 19.74
C LEU A 230 -9.85 1.98 21.10
N GLN A 231 -10.18 3.24 21.39
CA GLN A 231 -10.74 3.64 22.68
C GLN A 231 -12.18 3.16 22.89
N ALA A 232 -12.98 3.10 21.82
CA ALA A 232 -14.33 2.53 21.88
C ALA A 232 -14.31 1.01 22.12
N GLN A 233 -13.35 0.29 21.54
CA GLN A 233 -13.14 -1.14 21.77
C GLN A 233 -12.56 -1.42 23.16
N GLU A 234 -11.68 -0.55 23.68
CA GLU A 234 -11.17 -0.61 25.04
C GLU A 234 -12.29 -0.42 26.07
N ASN A 235 -13.16 0.58 25.85
CA ASN A 235 -14.33 0.82 26.70
C ASN A 235 -15.34 -0.33 26.64
N ALA A 236 -15.55 -0.94 25.46
CA ALA A 236 -16.41 -2.12 25.31
C ALA A 236 -15.85 -3.38 26.00
N LYS A 237 -14.52 -3.57 26.00
CA LYS A 237 -13.85 -4.66 26.73
C LYS A 237 -13.85 -4.44 28.25
N ALA A 238 -13.64 -3.20 28.71
CA ALA A 238 -13.74 -2.84 30.12
C ALA A 238 -15.17 -3.00 30.65
N GLY A 239 -16.19 -2.73 29.83
CA GLY A 239 -17.60 -2.96 30.15
C GLY A 239 -18.07 -4.42 30.10
N ALA A 240 -17.25 -5.35 29.58
CA ALA A 240 -17.58 -6.77 29.49
C ALA A 240 -17.14 -7.59 30.74
N GLN A 241 -16.55 -6.94 31.75
CA GLN A 241 -16.29 -7.55 33.07
C GLN A 241 -17.13 -6.88 34.16
N VAL A 242 -17.80 -7.76 34.93
CA VAL A 242 -18.65 -7.56 36.13
C VAL A 242 -20.17 -7.59 35.86
N PRO A 243 -20.86 -8.73 36.09
CA PRO A 243 -22.30 -8.72 36.32
C PRO A 243 -22.56 -8.21 37.74
N GLY A 244 -23.02 -6.97 37.87
CA GLY A 244 -23.40 -6.47 39.18
C GLY A 244 -23.78 -5.00 39.21
N VAL A 245 -25.08 -4.80 39.39
CA VAL A 245 -25.76 -3.64 39.99
C VAL A 245 -26.33 -2.60 39.03
N SER A 246 -27.65 -2.50 39.14
CA SER A 246 -28.64 -1.70 38.43
C SER A 246 -28.55 -0.18 38.68
N GLY A 247 -28.91 0.58 37.65
CA GLY A 247 -29.72 1.80 37.80
C GLY A 247 -29.04 3.11 37.42
N VAL A 248 -29.52 3.72 36.33
CA VAL A 248 -30.15 5.06 36.25
C VAL A 248 -30.04 5.59 34.81
N SER A 249 -31.18 6.04 34.27
CA SER A 249 -31.37 6.72 32.99
C SER A 249 -30.67 8.10 32.94
N ASP A 250 -30.21 8.57 31.78
CA ASP A 250 -30.96 9.47 30.88
C ASP A 250 -30.05 10.19 29.86
N LYS A 251 -30.59 10.34 28.63
CA LYS A 251 -30.39 11.40 27.63
C LYS A 251 -29.09 11.57 26.84
N ALA A 252 -29.28 11.53 25.52
CA ALA A 252 -28.39 11.96 24.45
C ALA A 252 -28.08 13.47 24.53
N SER A 253 -26.86 13.87 24.14
CA SER A 253 -26.55 15.25 23.74
C SER A 253 -25.37 15.27 22.77
N SER A 254 -25.51 16.11 21.75
CA SER A 254 -24.72 16.25 20.53
C SER A 254 -23.28 16.72 20.73
N ALA A 255 -22.36 16.23 19.91
CA ALA A 255 -20.96 16.64 19.90
C ALA A 255 -20.77 17.93 19.07
N LEU A 256 -20.22 18.98 19.69
CA LEU A 256 -19.66 20.14 18.99
C LEU A 256 -18.21 19.85 18.58
N ILE A 257 -17.82 20.24 17.37
CA ILE A 257 -16.44 20.16 16.86
C ILE A 257 -15.93 21.59 16.63
N CYS A 258 -14.81 21.96 17.28
CA CYS A 258 -14.09 23.20 16.99
C CYS A 258 -13.01 22.94 15.93
N LEU A 259 -12.99 23.75 14.87
CA LEU A 259 -11.93 23.73 13.86
C LEU A 259 -10.97 24.92 14.09
N PRO A 260 -9.65 24.75 13.84
CA PRO A 260 -8.68 25.85 13.93
C PRO A 260 -8.85 26.87 12.78
N GLU A 261 -8.57 28.15 13.08
CA GLU A 261 -8.92 29.37 12.31
C GLU A 261 -8.47 29.44 10.84
N CYS A 262 -7.62 28.54 10.35
CA CYS A 262 -7.13 28.60 8.97
C CYS A 262 -8.00 27.86 7.94
N ALA A 263 -9.13 27.27 8.35
CA ALA A 263 -9.97 26.44 7.49
C ALA A 263 -11.45 26.88 7.45
N VAL A 264 -11.77 28.13 7.10
CA VAL A 264 -13.16 28.51 6.73
C VAL A 264 -13.18 29.66 5.72
N PRO A 265 -13.96 29.62 4.61
CA PRO A 265 -15.41 29.30 4.56
C PRO A 265 -15.85 28.21 3.56
N ARG A 266 -14.96 27.73 2.68
CA ARG A 266 -15.37 26.95 1.49
C ARG A 266 -15.83 25.52 1.79
N VAL A 267 -15.20 24.87 2.77
CA VAL A 267 -15.51 23.49 3.16
C VAL A 267 -16.80 23.40 3.99
N ALA A 268 -17.07 24.41 4.83
CA ALA A 268 -18.27 24.45 5.67
C ALA A 268 -19.56 24.60 4.84
N SER A 269 -19.53 25.35 3.73
CA SER A 269 -20.68 25.48 2.82
C SER A 269 -20.99 24.22 2.02
N GLU A 270 -19.97 23.42 1.66
CA GLU A 270 -20.14 22.17 0.91
C GLU A 270 -20.74 21.05 1.77
N LEU A 271 -20.59 21.14 3.10
CA LEU A 271 -21.11 20.17 4.08
C LEU A 271 -22.43 20.60 4.74
N GLY A 272 -23.03 21.72 4.33
CA GLY A 272 -24.32 22.19 4.83
C GLY A 272 -24.29 22.75 6.27
N TRP A 273 -23.14 23.23 6.73
CA TRP A 273 -22.97 23.74 8.10
C TRP A 273 -23.20 25.26 8.15
N SER A 274 -23.94 25.73 9.17
CA SER A 274 -24.13 27.17 9.41
C SER A 274 -23.31 27.63 10.60
N ALA A 275 -22.64 28.77 10.47
CA ALA A 275 -21.97 29.43 11.58
C ALA A 275 -23.01 29.86 12.63
N SER A 276 -22.71 29.62 13.91
CA SER A 276 -23.50 30.18 15.00
C SER A 276 -22.75 31.36 15.63
N ASP A 277 -23.33 32.56 15.57
CA ASP A 277 -22.81 33.72 16.28
C ASP A 277 -23.16 33.60 17.76
N LYS A 278 -22.24 33.10 18.58
CA LYS A 278 -22.30 33.28 20.03
C LYS A 278 -21.42 34.47 20.42
N PRO A 279 -21.96 35.51 21.07
CA PRO A 279 -21.15 36.65 21.46
C PRO A 279 -20.20 36.26 22.60
N GLY A 280 -18.90 36.44 22.39
CA GLY A 280 -17.89 36.45 23.47
C GLY A 280 -16.74 35.44 23.40
N GLN A 281 -16.52 34.71 22.30
CA GLN A 281 -15.31 33.92 22.09
C GLN A 281 -14.85 34.05 20.64
N ASP A 282 -13.56 34.35 20.41
CA ASP A 282 -12.93 34.53 19.10
C ASP A 282 -12.88 33.26 18.21
N ASN A 283 -13.66 32.22 18.53
CA ASN A 283 -13.72 30.97 17.76
C ASN A 283 -15.12 30.77 17.18
N SER A 284 -15.23 30.73 15.85
CA SER A 284 -16.47 30.39 15.16
C SER A 284 -16.80 28.90 15.35
N CYS A 285 -17.95 28.59 15.95
CA CYS A 285 -18.48 27.23 16.05
C CYS A 285 -19.46 26.95 14.90
N TYR A 286 -19.33 25.79 14.27
CA TYR A 286 -20.21 25.33 13.19
C TYR A 286 -21.12 24.21 13.71
N GLN A 287 -22.40 24.31 13.38
CA GLN A 287 -23.39 23.26 13.69
C GLN A 287 -23.94 22.65 12.41
N GLN A 288 -24.09 21.33 12.41
CA GLN A 288 -24.71 20.58 11.33
C GLN A 288 -26.24 20.70 11.43
N LYS A 289 -26.88 21.20 10.38
CA LYS A 289 -28.35 21.14 10.28
C LYS A 289 -28.74 19.68 10.07
N ILE A 290 -29.57 19.14 10.97
CA ILE A 290 -30.29 17.87 10.78
C ILE A 290 -31.48 18.15 9.84
#